data_AF-A0A4S4DVQ7-F1
#
_entry.id   AF-A0A4S4DVQ7-F1
#
_cell.length_a   1.000
_cell.length_b   1.000
_cell.length_c   1.000
_cell.angle_alpha   90.00
_cell.angle_beta   90.00
_cell.angle_gamma   90.00
#
_symmetry.space_group_name_H-M   'P 1'
#
loop_
_entity.id
_entity.type
_entity.pdbx_description
1 polymer ?
#
loop_
_entity_poly.entity_id
_entity_poly.type
_entity_poly.pdbx_seq_one_letter_code
_entity_poly.pdbx_strand_id
1 'polypeptide(L)'
;MGSKGGVFRFADGVDKLLLLFGTLGCIGDGMMTPLTMFVLSGVVNEYGSSSAQLSFSIHVVDKYSLRLLYVATLVGVSAFMEGICWTRTAERQTSRMRMEYLKSVLRQEVGFFDNQTSSSSSSSSSTFQVVSTISSDAHLIHDLIAEKMPNCLANLSAFTLSLTVSFLLSWRLAVAALPFSLLFIIPGVGFGKVLMGLAMKMRDAYGISGGIAEQSISSIRTVYSYVGENQTLDRFSNSLQKCVDLGIKQGITKGLLIGSMGMVYAAWAFQVWVGSLLVTERGESGGRIFISAICVIYGGMYVNFLINSSTCTEFD
;
A
#
# COMPACT_ATOMS: atom_id res chain seq x y z
N MET A 1 -3.47 29.99 -16.26
CA MET A 1 -2.19 29.75 -15.53
C MET A 1 -2.48 28.90 -14.31
N GLY A 2 -2.46 27.58 -14.47
CA GLY A 2 -2.73 26.61 -13.40
C GLY A 2 -1.56 26.56 -12.42
N SER A 3 -1.79 27.05 -11.20
CA SER A 3 -0.79 27.07 -10.14
C SER A 3 -0.33 25.64 -9.81
N LYS A 4 0.98 25.44 -9.75
CA LYS A 4 1.72 24.17 -9.56
C LYS A 4 1.60 23.56 -8.15
N GLY A 5 0.43 23.62 -7.52
CA GLY A 5 0.16 22.97 -6.24
C GLY A 5 -1.03 22.06 -6.37
N GLY A 6 -0.80 20.74 -6.47
CA GLY A 6 -1.84 19.71 -6.44
C GLY A 6 -2.51 19.59 -5.07
N VAL A 7 -2.71 18.37 -4.56
CA VAL A 7 -3.39 18.08 -3.27
C VAL A 7 -2.86 18.92 -2.07
N PHE A 8 -1.59 19.35 -2.11
CA PHE A 8 -0.97 20.19 -1.08
C PHE A 8 -1.17 21.72 -1.24
N ARG A 9 -2.12 22.17 -2.07
CA ARG A 9 -2.34 23.62 -2.32
C ARG A 9 -2.71 24.41 -1.07
N PHE A 10 -3.23 23.75 -0.03
CA PHE A 10 -3.67 24.35 1.23
C PHE A 10 -2.67 24.15 2.39
N ALA A 11 -1.43 23.71 2.10
CA ALA A 11 -0.39 23.50 3.10
C ALA A 11 0.22 24.82 3.62
N ASP A 12 -0.01 25.13 4.90
CA ASP A 12 0.60 26.24 5.61
C ASP A 12 2.11 26.02 5.83
N GLY A 13 2.84 27.07 6.26
CA GLY A 13 4.23 26.94 6.68
C GLY A 13 4.45 25.91 7.81
N VAL A 14 3.47 25.78 8.72
CA VAL A 14 3.48 24.76 9.78
C VAL A 14 3.29 23.36 9.19
N ASP A 15 2.39 23.19 8.22
CA ASP A 15 2.15 21.89 7.57
C ASP A 15 3.39 21.43 6.79
N LYS A 16 4.15 22.36 6.18
CA LYS A 16 5.43 22.04 5.53
C LYS A 16 6.49 21.54 6.51
N LEU A 17 6.55 22.10 7.72
CA LEU A 17 7.45 21.63 8.77
C LEU A 17 7.03 20.25 9.27
N LEU A 18 5.73 20.04 9.53
CA LEU A 18 5.23 18.71 9.91
C LEU A 18 5.50 17.67 8.83
N LEU A 19 5.36 18.04 7.55
CA LEU A 19 5.64 17.14 6.44
C LEU A 19 7.13 16.80 6.34
N LEU A 20 8.03 17.74 6.63
CA LEU A 20 9.47 17.48 6.68
C LEU A 20 9.85 16.54 7.84
N PHE A 21 9.31 16.77 9.05
CA PHE A 21 9.54 15.86 10.17
C PHE A 21 8.91 14.48 9.94
N GLY A 22 7.71 14.44 9.33
CA GLY A 22 7.03 13.21 8.95
C GLY A 22 7.83 12.40 7.93
N THR A 23 8.42 13.04 6.92
CA THR A 23 9.24 12.34 5.92
C THR A 23 10.55 11.81 6.50
N LEU A 24 11.18 12.54 7.42
CA LEU A 24 12.33 12.03 8.19
C LEU A 24 11.94 10.84 9.07
N GLY A 25 10.74 10.87 9.67
CA GLY A 25 10.14 9.76 10.40
C GLY A 25 10.00 8.51 9.52
N CYS A 26 9.39 8.65 8.33
CA CYS A 26 9.23 7.56 7.36
C CYS A 26 10.56 6.91 6.96
N ILE A 27 11.61 7.73 6.77
CA ILE A 27 12.94 7.21 6.44
C ILE A 27 13.48 6.38 7.60
N GLY A 28 13.34 6.86 8.84
CA GLY A 28 13.74 6.13 10.03
C GLY A 28 12.96 4.83 10.24
N ASP A 29 11.65 4.83 9.99
CA ASP A 29 10.81 3.63 10.04
C ASP A 29 11.23 2.60 8.98
N GLY A 30 11.45 3.04 7.73
CA GLY A 30 11.96 2.17 6.66
C GLY A 30 13.36 1.59 6.93
N MET A 31 14.16 2.22 7.80
CA MET A 31 15.46 1.67 8.24
C MET A 31 15.34 0.47 9.19
N MET A 32 14.16 0.20 9.76
CA MET A 32 13.93 -0.82 10.79
C MET A 32 14.52 -2.18 10.41
N THR A 33 14.09 -2.71 9.25
CA THR A 33 14.50 -4.05 8.79
C THR A 33 15.99 -4.12 8.44
N PRO A 34 16.57 -3.24 7.61
CA PRO A 34 17.99 -3.31 7.29
C PRO A 34 18.90 -3.08 8.50
N LEU A 35 18.55 -2.20 9.43
CA LEU A 35 19.35 -1.99 10.66
C LEU A 35 19.32 -3.22 11.57
N THR A 36 18.13 -3.79 11.79
CA THR A 36 17.99 -5.00 12.62
C THR A 36 18.79 -6.16 12.04
N MET A 37 18.69 -6.36 10.72
CA MET A 37 19.43 -7.39 10.02
C MET A 37 20.94 -7.13 10.07
N PHE A 38 21.39 -5.88 9.93
CA PHE A 38 22.81 -5.55 10.07
C PHE A 38 23.37 -5.92 11.46
N VAL A 39 22.64 -5.61 12.53
CA VAL A 39 23.05 -5.99 13.90
C VAL A 39 23.08 -7.52 14.05
N LEU A 40 22.07 -8.21 13.50
CA LEU A 40 22.01 -9.67 13.49
C LEU A 40 23.20 -10.29 12.73
N SER A 41 23.78 -9.58 11.76
CA SER A 41 24.93 -10.08 10.99
C SER A 41 26.16 -10.24 11.86
N GLY A 42 26.39 -9.28 12.76
CA GLY A 42 27.46 -9.37 13.75
C GLY A 42 27.26 -10.54 14.70
N VAL A 43 26.02 -10.76 15.16
CA VAL A 43 25.66 -11.90 16.01
C VAL A 43 25.97 -13.22 15.32
N VAL A 44 25.45 -13.42 14.11
CA VAL A 44 25.63 -14.66 13.34
C VAL A 44 27.11 -14.90 13.02
N ASN A 45 27.87 -13.84 12.73
CA ASN A 45 29.30 -13.98 12.46
C ASN A 45 30.11 -14.38 13.69
N GLU A 46 29.88 -13.77 14.87
CA GLU A 46 30.62 -14.11 16.10
C GLU A 46 30.28 -15.53 16.59
N TYR A 47 29.03 -15.98 16.44
CA TYR A 47 28.66 -17.36 16.74
C TYR A 47 29.16 -18.36 15.69
N GLY A 48 29.20 -17.97 14.42
CA GLY A 48 29.70 -18.81 13.32
C GLY A 48 31.21 -19.05 13.35
N SER A 49 32.00 -18.10 13.89
CA SER A 49 33.46 -18.23 14.00
C SER A 49 33.93 -18.96 15.26
N SER A 50 33.09 -19.11 16.28
CA SER A 50 33.45 -19.66 17.60
C SER A 50 33.44 -21.19 17.68
N SER A 51 33.59 -21.88 16.54
CA SER A 51 33.50 -23.35 16.38
C SER A 51 34.59 -24.18 17.09
N ALA A 52 35.42 -23.58 17.95
CA ALA A 52 36.40 -24.30 18.77
C ALA A 52 36.14 -24.26 20.29
N GLN A 53 35.25 -23.38 20.80
CA GLN A 53 34.92 -23.35 22.23
C GLN A 53 33.46 -22.95 22.43
N LEU A 54 32.63 -23.98 22.63
CA LEU A 54 31.19 -23.90 22.87
C LEU A 54 30.90 -23.28 24.26
N SER A 55 31.13 -21.98 24.40
CA SER A 55 30.60 -21.21 25.51
C SER A 55 29.91 -20.00 24.92
N PHE A 56 28.58 -20.03 24.93
CA PHE A 56 27.76 -18.86 24.64
C PHE A 56 28.17 -17.75 25.61
N SER A 57 29.04 -16.86 25.14
CA SER A 57 29.55 -15.79 25.99
C SER A 57 28.41 -14.81 26.24
N ILE A 58 27.96 -14.73 27.49
CA ILE A 58 26.92 -13.81 27.94
C ILE A 58 27.25 -12.38 27.52
N HIS A 59 28.55 -12.03 27.49
CA HIS A 59 29.03 -10.73 27.04
C HIS A 59 28.71 -10.42 25.56
N VAL A 60 28.71 -11.43 24.68
CA VAL A 60 28.34 -11.26 23.27
C VAL A 60 26.84 -11.01 23.16
N VAL A 61 26.03 -11.80 23.87
CA VAL A 61 24.57 -11.61 23.92
C VAL A 61 24.22 -10.22 24.43
N ASP A 62 24.82 -9.79 25.54
CA ASP A 62 24.55 -8.48 26.15
C ASP A 62 24.89 -7.32 25.20
N LYS A 63 26.07 -7.36 24.59
CA LYS A 63 26.51 -6.36 23.60
C LYS A 63 25.55 -6.21 22.42
N TYR A 64 25.07 -7.32 21.85
CA TYR A 64 24.15 -7.28 20.70
C TYR A 64 22.71 -6.99 21.11
N SER A 65 22.27 -7.47 22.28
CA SER A 65 20.98 -7.12 22.88
C SER A 65 20.85 -5.62 23.10
N LEU A 66 21.89 -4.99 23.66
CA LEU A 66 21.94 -3.55 23.90
C LEU A 66 21.93 -2.75 22.58
N ARG A 67 22.61 -3.24 21.54
CA ARG A 67 22.53 -2.65 20.18
C ARG A 67 21.15 -2.76 19.57
N LEU A 68 20.48 -3.91 19.70
CA LEU A 68 19.10 -4.08 19.24
C LEU A 68 18.14 -3.17 19.99
N LEU A 69 18.35 -2.98 21.30
CA LEU A 69 17.56 -2.06 22.10
C LEU A 69 17.75 -0.61 21.62
N TYR A 70 18.97 -0.16 21.34
CA TYR A 70 19.20 1.17 20.76
C TYR A 70 18.51 1.34 19.40
N VAL A 71 18.63 0.35 18.51
CA VAL A 71 17.92 0.38 17.21
C VAL A 71 16.41 0.44 17.40
N ALA A 72 15.85 -0.38 18.31
CA ALA A 72 14.41 -0.40 18.59
C ALA A 72 13.92 0.93 19.15
N THR A 73 14.67 1.56 20.05
CA THR A 73 14.30 2.89 20.58
C THR A 73 14.37 3.97 19.50
N LEU A 74 15.39 3.96 18.63
CA LEU A 74 15.54 4.92 17.54
C LEU A 74 14.42 4.78 16.51
N VAL A 75 14.13 3.55 16.08
CA VAL A 75 13.04 3.24 15.14
C VAL A 75 11.68 3.55 15.75
N GLY A 76 11.48 3.23 17.03
CA GLY A 76 10.23 3.52 17.74
C GLY A 76 9.95 5.02 17.81
N VAL A 77 10.97 5.83 18.06
CA VAL A 77 10.83 7.30 18.06
C VAL A 77 10.56 7.83 16.65
N SER A 78 11.22 7.30 15.60
CA SER A 78 10.96 7.73 14.22
C SER A 78 9.56 7.36 13.74
N ALA A 79 9.10 6.14 14.01
CA ALA A 79 7.75 5.68 13.66
C ALA A 79 6.66 6.46 14.41
N PHE A 80 6.90 6.79 15.68
CA PHE A 80 5.98 7.63 16.45
C PHE A 80 5.90 9.06 15.91
N MET A 81 7.05 9.65 15.55
CA MET A 81 7.12 10.97 14.93
C MET A 81 6.43 10.98 13.56
N GLU A 82 6.65 9.95 12.75
CA GLU A 82 5.95 9.75 11.48
C GLU A 82 4.44 9.76 11.66
N GLY A 83 3.91 8.89 12.53
CA GLY A 83 2.47 8.78 12.75
C GLY A 83 1.83 10.09 13.21
N ILE A 84 2.43 10.76 14.21
CA ILE A 84 1.90 12.04 14.69
C ILE A 84 1.93 13.11 13.59
N CYS A 85 3.05 13.25 12.87
CA CYS A 85 3.21 14.30 11.87
C CYS A 85 2.26 14.12 10.68
N TRP A 86 2.11 12.88 10.17
CA TRP A 86 1.24 12.59 9.03
C TRP A 86 -0.23 12.66 9.41
N THR A 87 -0.66 12.07 10.53
CA THR A 87 -2.07 12.15 10.98
C THR A 87 -2.47 13.59 11.28
N ARG A 88 -1.64 14.37 12.00
CA ARG A 88 -1.91 15.80 12.25
C ARG A 88 -2.03 16.61 10.96
N THR A 89 -1.19 16.32 9.97
CA THR A 89 -1.23 17.01 8.67
C THR A 89 -2.50 16.65 7.91
N ALA A 90 -2.86 15.37 7.88
CA ALA A 90 -4.10 14.89 7.26
C ALA A 90 -5.34 15.53 7.90
N GLU A 91 -5.44 15.54 9.23
CA GLU A 91 -6.56 16.17 9.95
C GLU A 91 -6.71 17.65 9.60
N ARG A 92 -5.61 18.42 9.61
CA ARG A 92 -5.61 19.85 9.28
C ARG A 92 -6.04 20.11 7.84
N GLN A 93 -5.52 19.34 6.89
CA GLN A 93 -5.85 19.48 5.48
C GLN A 93 -7.31 19.10 5.20
N THR A 94 -7.77 17.97 5.72
CA THR A 94 -9.16 17.51 5.54
C THR A 94 -10.15 18.44 6.22
N SER A 95 -9.85 18.96 7.41
CA SER A 95 -10.69 19.95 8.10
C SER A 95 -10.84 21.24 7.28
N ARG A 96 -9.75 21.75 6.71
CA ARG A 96 -9.79 22.94 5.83
C ARG A 96 -10.58 22.70 4.55
N MET A 97 -10.40 21.53 3.93
CA MET A 97 -11.19 21.14 2.74
C MET A 97 -12.68 21.11 3.07
N ARG A 98 -13.08 20.50 4.19
CA ARG A 98 -14.48 20.47 4.64
C ARG A 98 -15.04 21.88 4.91
N MET A 99 -14.25 22.76 5.52
CA MET A 99 -14.64 24.14 5.81
C MET A 99 -14.84 24.98 4.55
N GLU A 100 -13.85 25.01 3.64
CA GLU A 100 -13.93 25.76 2.38
C GLU A 100 -15.04 25.21 1.47
N TYR A 101 -15.24 23.89 1.50
CA TYR A 101 -16.35 23.26 0.83
C TYR A 101 -17.70 23.74 1.37
N LEU A 102 -17.95 23.64 2.68
CA LEU A 102 -19.20 24.10 3.30
C LEU A 102 -19.46 25.57 3.01
N LYS A 103 -18.41 26.40 3.09
CA LYS A 103 -18.47 27.83 2.77
C LYS A 103 -18.83 28.09 1.30
N SER A 104 -18.32 27.27 0.37
CA SER A 104 -18.63 27.37 -1.06
C SER A 104 -20.07 26.95 -1.35
N VAL A 105 -20.55 25.86 -0.73
CA VAL A 105 -21.95 25.40 -0.86
C VAL A 105 -22.94 26.45 -0.34
N LEU A 106 -22.67 27.06 0.81
CA LEU A 106 -23.53 28.10 1.40
C LEU A 106 -23.56 29.41 0.59
N ARG A 107 -22.57 29.65 -0.27
CA ARG A 107 -22.51 30.83 -1.15
C ARG A 107 -23.20 30.62 -2.50
N GLN A 108 -23.65 29.40 -2.76
CA GLN A 108 -24.22 29.04 -4.05
C GLN A 108 -25.67 29.51 -4.14
N GLU A 109 -26.07 29.96 -5.33
CA GLU A 109 -27.42 30.45 -5.59
C GLU A 109 -28.48 29.34 -5.54
N VAL A 110 -29.73 29.70 -5.26
CA VAL A 110 -30.86 28.75 -5.16
C VAL A 110 -31.02 27.94 -6.45
N GLY A 111 -30.78 28.55 -7.62
CA GLY A 111 -30.84 27.88 -8.93
C GLY A 111 -29.85 26.72 -9.12
N PHE A 112 -28.73 26.70 -8.39
CA PHE A 112 -27.81 25.56 -8.38
C PHE A 112 -28.43 24.34 -7.69
N PHE A 113 -29.18 24.57 -6.61
CA PHE A 113 -29.88 23.50 -5.90
C PHE A 113 -31.06 22.98 -6.72
N ASP A 114 -31.80 23.87 -7.41
CA ASP A 114 -32.93 23.51 -8.27
C ASP A 114 -32.51 22.67 -9.49
N ASN A 115 -31.42 23.05 -10.18
CA ASN A 115 -30.90 22.31 -11.33
C ASN A 115 -30.41 20.89 -10.96
N GLN A 116 -29.85 20.70 -9.76
CA GLN A 116 -29.43 19.37 -9.30
C GLN A 116 -30.62 18.46 -8.93
N THR A 117 -31.74 19.00 -8.48
CA THR A 117 -33.00 18.25 -8.27
C THR A 117 -33.59 17.68 -9.56
N SER A 118 -33.22 18.24 -10.72
CA SER A 118 -33.76 17.82 -12.02
C SER A 118 -33.03 16.61 -12.61
N SER A 119 -31.80 16.32 -12.14
CA SER A 119 -30.95 15.22 -12.61
C SER A 119 -30.97 13.96 -11.74
N SER A 120 -31.49 14.02 -10.51
CA SER A 120 -31.60 12.86 -9.60
C SER A 120 -33.02 12.74 -9.05
N SER A 121 -33.78 11.81 -9.60
CA SER A 121 -35.19 11.53 -9.30
C SER A 121 -35.42 10.77 -7.99
N SER A 122 -34.70 11.12 -6.92
CA SER A 122 -34.87 10.52 -5.58
C SER A 122 -34.96 11.60 -4.50
N SER A 123 -36.06 11.55 -3.74
CA SER A 123 -36.58 12.55 -2.81
C SER A 123 -35.83 12.65 -1.47
N SER A 124 -34.51 12.49 -1.49
CA SER A 124 -33.61 12.85 -0.39
C SER A 124 -32.85 14.10 -0.80
N SER A 125 -33.09 15.22 -0.12
CA SER A 125 -32.48 16.55 -0.36
C SER A 125 -31.10 16.45 -1.02
N SER A 126 -30.98 16.83 -2.30
CA SER A 126 -29.75 16.75 -3.10
C SER A 126 -28.54 17.39 -2.40
N THR A 127 -28.78 18.40 -1.55
CA THR A 127 -27.78 18.97 -0.62
C THR A 127 -27.14 17.91 0.28
N PHE A 128 -27.92 17.00 0.87
CA PHE A 128 -27.41 15.90 1.70
C PHE A 128 -26.54 14.95 0.89
N GLN A 129 -26.92 14.62 -0.35
CA GLN A 129 -26.14 13.73 -1.21
C GLN A 129 -24.81 14.36 -1.64
N VAL A 130 -24.80 15.64 -2.03
CA VAL A 130 -23.56 16.34 -2.41
C VAL A 130 -22.66 16.53 -1.17
N VAL A 131 -23.24 16.85 0.00
CA VAL A 131 -22.51 16.94 1.27
C VAL A 131 -21.99 15.57 1.72
N SER A 132 -22.74 14.48 1.56
CA SER A 132 -22.31 13.14 1.94
C SER A 132 -21.19 12.63 1.04
N THR A 133 -21.30 12.83 -0.29
CA THR A 133 -20.26 12.45 -1.24
C THR A 133 -18.97 13.20 -0.95
N ILE A 134 -19.04 14.51 -0.72
CA ILE A 134 -17.83 15.29 -0.45
C ILE A 134 -17.25 15.00 0.94
N SER A 135 -18.09 14.66 1.92
CA SER A 135 -17.61 14.16 3.20
C SER A 135 -16.89 12.81 3.06
N SER A 136 -17.40 11.94 2.19
CA SER A 136 -16.77 10.65 1.84
C SER A 136 -15.45 10.88 1.12
N ASP A 137 -15.42 11.71 0.08
CA ASP A 137 -14.20 12.04 -0.67
C ASP A 137 -13.14 12.69 0.25
N ALA A 138 -13.57 13.56 1.17
CA ALA A 138 -12.67 14.14 2.16
C ALA A 138 -12.10 13.09 3.13
N HIS A 139 -12.86 12.03 3.44
CA HIS A 139 -12.37 10.90 4.24
C HIS A 139 -11.37 10.05 3.44
N LEU A 140 -11.64 9.78 2.16
CA LEU A 140 -10.70 9.08 1.29
C LEU A 140 -9.38 9.85 1.14
N ILE A 141 -9.46 11.18 0.98
CA ILE A 141 -8.27 12.06 0.97
C ILE A 141 -7.53 12.02 2.30
N HIS A 142 -8.27 12.01 3.42
CA HIS A 142 -7.67 11.88 4.76
C HIS A 142 -6.87 10.58 4.87
N ASP A 143 -7.46 9.45 4.51
CA ASP A 143 -6.82 8.14 4.65
C ASP A 143 -5.63 7.99 3.69
N LEU A 144 -5.74 8.57 2.50
CA LEU A 144 -4.63 8.65 1.56
C LEU A 144 -3.44 9.42 2.14
N ILE A 145 -3.67 10.58 2.75
CA ILE A 145 -2.60 11.42 3.32
C ILE A 145 -2.07 10.82 4.63
N ALA A 146 -2.94 10.32 5.49
CA ALA A 146 -2.59 9.84 6.83
C ALA A 146 -1.91 8.46 6.81
N GLU A 147 -2.28 7.57 5.89
CA GLU A 147 -1.84 6.17 5.92
C GLU A 147 -1.09 5.77 4.64
N LYS A 148 -1.62 6.07 3.45
CA LYS A 148 -1.04 5.55 2.19
C LYS A 148 0.23 6.27 1.78
N MET A 149 0.28 7.60 1.90
CA MET A 149 1.49 8.39 1.59
C MET A 149 2.68 8.03 2.49
N PRO A 150 2.57 8.03 3.84
CA PRO A 150 3.69 7.63 4.71
C PRO A 150 4.16 6.20 4.43
N ASN A 151 3.25 5.24 4.30
CA ASN A 151 3.60 3.86 3.95
C ASN A 151 4.36 3.76 2.62
N CYS A 152 3.95 4.51 1.60
CA CYS A 152 4.67 4.53 0.31
C CYS A 152 6.11 5.05 0.49
N LEU A 153 6.28 6.12 1.28
CA LEU A 153 7.58 6.73 1.54
C LEU A 153 8.48 5.82 2.40
N ALA A 154 7.92 5.19 3.43
CA ALA A 154 8.61 4.22 4.28
C ALA A 154 9.07 3.00 3.45
N ASN A 155 8.20 2.42 2.61
CA ASN A 155 8.56 1.31 1.73
C ASN A 155 9.64 1.70 0.69
N LEU A 156 9.58 2.91 0.12
CA LEU A 156 10.60 3.40 -0.80
C LEU A 156 11.96 3.54 -0.09
N SER A 157 11.96 4.12 1.11
CA SER A 157 13.18 4.25 1.90
C SER A 157 13.75 2.88 2.28
N ALA A 158 12.91 1.95 2.77
CA ALA A 158 13.29 0.59 3.11
C ALA A 158 13.94 -0.15 1.94
N PHE A 159 13.38 -0.01 0.74
CA PHE A 159 13.96 -0.56 -0.49
C PHE A 159 15.35 -0.01 -0.79
N THR A 160 15.52 1.31 -0.77
CA THR A 160 16.83 1.94 -1.06
C THR A 160 17.89 1.56 -0.03
N LEU A 161 17.50 1.48 1.24
CA LEU A 161 18.39 1.15 2.35
C LEU A 161 18.75 -0.33 2.38
N SER A 162 17.79 -1.23 2.13
CA SER A 162 18.07 -2.67 2.08
C SER A 162 18.98 -3.06 0.93
N LEU A 163 18.81 -2.44 -0.24
CA LEU A 163 19.74 -2.59 -1.36
C LEU A 163 21.13 -2.07 -1.00
N THR A 164 21.23 -0.85 -0.46
CA THR A 164 22.52 -0.25 -0.07
C THR A 164 23.26 -1.13 0.95
N VAL A 165 22.56 -1.60 1.99
CA VAL A 165 23.14 -2.50 3.01
C VAL A 165 23.58 -3.83 2.38
N SER A 166 22.79 -4.39 1.46
CA SER A 166 23.18 -5.63 0.79
C SER A 166 24.47 -5.49 -0.03
N PHE A 167 24.60 -4.40 -0.80
CA PHE A 167 25.82 -4.10 -1.56
C PHE A 167 27.04 -3.86 -0.66
N LEU A 168 26.85 -3.22 0.50
CA LEU A 168 27.92 -2.99 1.47
C LEU A 168 28.43 -4.29 2.12
N LEU A 169 27.55 -5.27 2.35
CA LEU A 169 27.93 -6.53 2.99
C LEU A 169 28.62 -7.50 2.03
N SER A 170 28.02 -7.75 0.86
CA SER A 170 28.60 -8.60 -0.18
C SER A 170 28.09 -8.20 -1.56
N TRP A 171 28.90 -7.42 -2.27
CA TRP A 171 28.55 -6.94 -3.62
C TRP A 171 28.35 -8.09 -4.63
N ARG A 172 29.03 -9.23 -4.43
CA ARG A 172 29.01 -10.37 -5.35
C ARG A 172 27.69 -11.13 -5.26
N LEU A 173 27.22 -11.36 -4.03
CA LEU A 173 25.92 -11.97 -3.78
C LEU A 173 24.79 -11.01 -4.16
N ALA A 174 24.93 -9.72 -3.86
CA ALA A 174 23.97 -8.70 -4.26
C ALA A 174 23.77 -8.70 -5.77
N VAL A 175 24.84 -8.66 -6.57
CA VAL A 175 24.76 -8.70 -8.04
C VAL A 175 24.12 -10.00 -8.55
N ALA A 176 24.42 -11.15 -7.93
CA ALA A 176 23.78 -12.42 -8.30
C ALA A 176 22.27 -12.47 -7.96
N ALA A 177 21.83 -11.72 -6.95
CA ALA A 177 20.45 -11.69 -6.48
C ALA A 177 19.58 -10.59 -7.13
N LEU A 178 20.18 -9.54 -7.72
CA LEU A 178 19.48 -8.49 -8.48
C LEU A 178 18.49 -9.02 -9.55
N PRO A 179 18.83 -9.99 -10.41
CA PRO A 179 17.88 -10.50 -11.41
C PRO A 179 16.63 -11.12 -10.78
N PHE A 180 16.78 -11.77 -9.61
CA PHE A 180 15.63 -12.29 -8.87
C PHE A 180 14.77 -11.15 -8.29
N SER A 181 15.39 -10.08 -7.80
CA SER A 181 14.64 -8.88 -7.37
C SER A 181 13.80 -8.29 -8.50
N LEU A 182 14.33 -8.22 -9.73
CA LEU A 182 13.60 -7.75 -10.91
C LEU A 182 12.50 -8.72 -11.34
N LEU A 183 12.75 -10.02 -11.21
CA LEU A 183 11.78 -11.08 -11.50
C LEU A 183 10.51 -10.93 -10.66
N PHE A 184 10.59 -10.44 -9.42
CA PHE A 184 9.43 -10.19 -8.58
C PHE A 184 8.57 -9.01 -9.02
N ILE A 185 9.15 -8.03 -9.75
CA ILE A 185 8.41 -6.83 -10.18
C ILE A 185 7.45 -7.18 -11.32
N ILE A 186 7.82 -8.11 -12.20
CA ILE A 186 7.07 -8.45 -13.41
C ILE A 186 5.66 -9.00 -13.08
N PRO A 187 5.49 -10.01 -12.20
CA PRO A 187 4.18 -10.49 -11.78
C PRO A 187 3.38 -9.40 -11.06
N GLY A 188 4.01 -8.62 -10.17
CA GLY A 188 3.34 -7.57 -9.41
C GLY A 188 2.70 -6.51 -10.32
N VAL A 189 3.44 -5.99 -11.28
CA VAL A 189 2.93 -4.98 -12.24
C VAL A 189 1.97 -5.62 -13.25
N GLY A 190 2.31 -6.79 -13.79
CA GLY A 190 1.53 -7.46 -14.82
C GLY A 190 0.14 -7.86 -14.33
N PHE A 191 0.07 -8.65 -13.25
CA PHE A 191 -1.20 -9.07 -12.68
C PHE A 191 -1.94 -7.93 -12.00
N GLY A 192 -1.23 -6.95 -11.40
CA GLY A 192 -1.84 -5.74 -10.85
C GLY A 192 -2.65 -4.97 -11.89
N LYS A 193 -2.08 -4.75 -13.09
CA LYS A 193 -2.80 -4.08 -14.19
C LYS A 193 -4.00 -4.87 -14.69
N VAL A 194 -3.88 -6.20 -14.79
CA VAL A 194 -5.00 -7.06 -15.20
C VAL A 194 -6.12 -7.03 -14.16
N LEU A 195 -5.77 -7.09 -12.87
CA LEU A 195 -6.72 -7.03 -11.76
C LEU A 195 -7.46 -5.68 -11.76
N MET A 196 -6.73 -4.58 -11.95
CA MET A 196 -7.30 -3.25 -12.05
C MET A 196 -8.28 -3.14 -13.23
N GLY A 197 -7.89 -3.63 -14.41
CA GLY A 197 -8.74 -3.62 -15.60
C GLY A 197 -10.00 -4.50 -15.46
N LEU A 198 -9.90 -5.63 -14.75
CA LEU A 198 -11.06 -6.48 -14.44
C LEU A 198 -12.02 -5.82 -13.47
N ALA A 199 -11.49 -5.13 -12.46
CA ALA A 199 -12.31 -4.53 -11.43
C ALA A 199 -12.98 -3.22 -11.90
N MET A 200 -12.36 -2.44 -12.79
CA MET A 200 -13.07 -1.36 -13.51
C MET A 200 -14.26 -1.90 -14.32
N LYS A 201 -14.05 -2.98 -15.10
CA LYS A 201 -15.12 -3.63 -15.86
C LYS A 201 -16.22 -4.19 -14.97
N MET A 202 -15.86 -4.71 -13.79
CA MET A 202 -16.83 -5.18 -12.81
C MET A 202 -17.67 -4.03 -12.27
N ARG A 203 -17.03 -2.89 -11.91
CA ARG A 203 -17.73 -1.69 -11.46
C ARG A 203 -18.71 -1.17 -12.51
N ASP A 204 -18.31 -1.11 -13.78
CA ASP A 204 -19.20 -0.71 -14.88
C ASP A 204 -20.39 -1.67 -15.05
N ALA A 205 -20.13 -2.99 -15.01
CA ALA A 205 -21.19 -3.99 -15.12
C ALA A 205 -22.16 -3.92 -13.93
N TYR A 206 -21.65 -3.70 -12.72
CA TYR A 206 -22.44 -3.57 -11.50
C TYR A 206 -23.28 -2.29 -11.51
N GLY A 207 -22.77 -1.20 -12.08
CA GLY A 207 -23.54 0.03 -12.29
C GLY A 207 -24.78 -0.18 -13.15
N ILE A 208 -24.69 -1.02 -14.20
CA ILE A 208 -25.85 -1.37 -15.04
C ILE A 208 -26.88 -2.18 -14.24
N SER A 209 -26.44 -3.19 -13.48
CA SER A 209 -27.34 -3.99 -12.63
C SER A 209 -28.00 -3.14 -11.55
N GLY A 210 -27.23 -2.24 -10.93
CA GLY A 210 -27.71 -1.26 -9.96
C GLY A 210 -28.77 -0.33 -10.54
N GLY A 211 -28.56 0.18 -11.76
CA GLY A 211 -29.55 1.02 -12.45
C GLY A 211 -30.87 0.29 -12.74
N ILE A 212 -30.82 -1.01 -13.11
CA ILE A 212 -32.03 -1.82 -13.28
C ILE A 212 -32.78 -1.96 -11.95
N ALA A 213 -32.07 -2.25 -10.86
CA ALA A 213 -32.68 -2.37 -9.53
C ALA A 213 -33.27 -1.04 -9.06
N GLU A 214 -32.54 0.06 -9.22
CA GLU A 214 -32.98 1.41 -8.86
C GLU A 214 -34.24 1.83 -9.61
N GLN A 215 -34.28 1.64 -10.94
CA GLN A 215 -35.45 1.95 -11.76
C GLN A 215 -36.67 1.14 -11.33
N SER A 216 -36.47 -0.14 -11.03
CA SER A 216 -37.53 -1.07 -10.65
C SER A 216 -38.12 -0.74 -9.27
N ILE A 217 -37.26 -0.41 -8.31
CA ILE A 217 -37.67 -0.02 -6.96
C ILE A 217 -38.34 1.36 -6.99
N SER A 218 -37.77 2.32 -7.74
CA SER A 218 -38.34 3.67 -7.88
C SER A 218 -39.74 3.64 -8.49
N SER A 219 -40.02 2.70 -9.39
CA SER A 219 -41.30 2.55 -10.09
C SER A 219 -42.06 1.28 -9.68
N ILE A 220 -41.96 0.87 -8.41
CA ILE A 220 -42.48 -0.43 -7.95
C ILE A 220 -43.99 -0.60 -8.19
N ARG A 221 -44.77 0.47 -8.08
CA ARG A 221 -46.23 0.45 -8.37
C ARG A 221 -46.51 0.11 -9.83
N THR A 222 -45.68 0.56 -10.75
CA THR A 222 -45.80 0.25 -12.19
C THR A 222 -45.42 -1.19 -12.46
N VAL A 223 -44.32 -1.68 -11.86
CA VAL A 223 -43.92 -3.09 -12.00
C VAL A 223 -45.03 -4.01 -11.50
N TYR A 224 -45.63 -3.69 -10.35
CA TYR A 224 -46.74 -4.45 -9.78
C TYR A 224 -48.01 -4.39 -10.64
N SER A 225 -48.39 -3.20 -11.15
CA SER A 225 -49.62 -3.06 -11.96
C SER A 225 -49.56 -3.81 -13.28
N TYR A 226 -48.37 -3.98 -13.84
CA TYR A 226 -48.15 -4.77 -15.07
C TYR A 226 -47.80 -6.23 -14.81
N VAL A 227 -47.77 -6.68 -13.53
CA VAL A 227 -47.35 -8.04 -13.14
C VAL A 227 -45.97 -8.38 -13.71
N GLY A 228 -45.08 -7.38 -13.74
CA GLY A 228 -43.76 -7.44 -14.37
C GLY A 228 -42.63 -7.93 -13.46
N GLU A 229 -42.93 -8.40 -12.25
CA GLU A 229 -41.94 -8.76 -11.21
C GLU A 229 -40.94 -9.81 -11.71
N ASN A 230 -41.43 -10.92 -12.28
CA ASN A 230 -40.59 -11.99 -12.81
C ASN A 230 -39.69 -11.51 -13.96
N GLN A 231 -40.24 -10.73 -14.89
CA GLN A 231 -39.46 -10.15 -15.99
C GLN A 231 -38.35 -9.23 -15.48
N THR A 232 -38.62 -8.48 -14.42
CA THR A 232 -37.68 -7.54 -13.82
C THR A 232 -36.56 -8.28 -13.07
N LEU A 233 -36.92 -9.33 -12.33
CA LEU A 233 -35.97 -10.24 -11.69
C LEU A 233 -35.08 -10.95 -12.71
N ASP A 234 -35.64 -11.43 -13.82
CA ASP A 234 -34.86 -12.07 -14.89
C ASP A 234 -33.88 -11.08 -15.54
N ARG A 235 -34.30 -9.83 -15.77
CA ARG A 235 -33.41 -8.78 -16.29
C ARG A 235 -32.26 -8.46 -15.32
N PHE A 236 -32.57 -8.35 -14.02
CA PHE A 236 -31.55 -8.12 -13.00
C PHE A 236 -30.58 -9.31 -12.91
N SER A 237 -31.11 -10.54 -12.86
CA SER A 237 -30.31 -11.78 -12.81
C SER A 237 -29.37 -11.91 -14.02
N ASN A 238 -29.89 -11.68 -15.23
CA ASN A 238 -29.09 -11.70 -16.46
C ASN A 238 -27.98 -10.63 -16.47
N SER A 239 -28.25 -9.44 -15.93
CA SER A 239 -27.24 -8.39 -15.79
C SER A 239 -26.17 -8.76 -14.75
N LEU A 240 -26.60 -9.36 -13.64
CA LEU A 240 -25.71 -9.76 -12.54
C LEU A 240 -24.81 -10.94 -12.92
N GLN A 241 -25.26 -11.84 -13.79
CA GLN A 241 -24.44 -12.96 -14.28
C GLN A 241 -23.11 -12.49 -14.88
N LYS A 242 -23.14 -11.36 -15.60
CA LYS A 242 -21.92 -10.74 -16.15
C LYS A 242 -20.95 -10.27 -15.04
N CYS A 243 -21.48 -9.76 -13.93
CA CYS A 243 -20.67 -9.39 -12.76
C CYS A 243 -20.03 -10.62 -12.12
N VAL A 244 -20.79 -11.73 -12.00
CA VAL A 244 -20.30 -13.01 -11.47
C VAL A 244 -19.15 -13.55 -12.31
N ASP A 245 -19.30 -13.58 -13.65
CA ASP A 245 -18.26 -14.07 -14.55
C ASP A 245 -16.97 -13.25 -14.46
N LEU A 246 -17.10 -11.91 -14.32
CA LEU A 246 -15.96 -11.03 -14.09
C LEU A 246 -15.32 -11.27 -12.72
N GLY A 247 -16.12 -11.53 -11.68
CA GLY A 247 -15.64 -11.87 -10.34
C GLY A 247 -14.89 -13.19 -10.28
N ILE A 248 -15.35 -14.21 -11.00
CA ILE A 248 -14.63 -15.48 -11.13
C ILE A 248 -13.27 -15.25 -11.80
N LYS A 249 -13.22 -14.48 -12.90
CA LYS A 249 -11.96 -14.13 -13.57
C LYS A 249 -11.02 -13.33 -12.66
N GLN A 250 -11.56 -12.38 -11.89
CA GLN A 250 -10.79 -11.61 -10.91
C GLN A 250 -10.23 -12.51 -9.81
N GLY A 251 -11.04 -13.43 -9.28
CA GLY A 251 -10.64 -14.41 -8.28
C GLY A 251 -9.51 -15.32 -8.76
N ILE A 252 -9.62 -15.87 -9.98
CA ILE A 252 -8.56 -16.68 -10.60
C ILE A 252 -7.28 -15.86 -10.79
N THR A 253 -7.40 -14.63 -11.29
CA THR A 253 -6.25 -13.73 -11.49
C THR A 253 -5.54 -13.43 -10.17
N LYS A 254 -6.31 -13.15 -9.11
CA LYS A 254 -5.78 -12.93 -7.76
C LYS A 254 -5.12 -14.19 -7.19
N GLY A 255 -5.74 -15.35 -7.37
CA GLY A 255 -5.17 -16.64 -6.97
C GLY A 255 -3.84 -16.92 -7.66
N LEU A 256 -3.76 -16.64 -8.97
CA LEU A 256 -2.54 -16.82 -9.75
C LEU A 256 -1.44 -15.80 -9.37
N LEU A 257 -1.82 -14.56 -9.02
CA LEU A 257 -0.91 -13.57 -8.44
C LEU A 257 -0.31 -14.07 -7.12
N ILE A 258 -1.13 -14.54 -6.18
CA ILE A 258 -0.65 -15.08 -4.90
C ILE A 258 0.22 -16.34 -5.14
N GLY A 259 -0.19 -17.22 -6.05
CA GLY A 259 0.59 -18.40 -6.44
C GLY A 259 1.96 -18.05 -7.01
N SER A 260 2.05 -16.98 -7.82
CA SER A 260 3.32 -16.52 -8.39
C SER A 260 4.31 -16.04 -7.32
N MET A 261 3.84 -15.60 -6.15
CA MET A 261 4.70 -15.23 -5.02
C MET A 261 5.44 -16.44 -4.42
N GLY A 262 5.03 -17.68 -4.73
CA GLY A 262 5.78 -18.88 -4.37
C GLY A 262 7.20 -18.93 -4.96
N MET A 263 7.47 -18.17 -6.01
CA MET A 263 8.81 -17.97 -6.59
C MET A 263 9.84 -17.43 -5.59
N VAL A 264 9.38 -16.79 -4.49
CA VAL A 264 10.23 -16.34 -3.38
C VAL A 264 11.07 -17.49 -2.84
N TYR A 265 10.48 -18.68 -2.64
CA TYR A 265 11.20 -19.83 -2.10
C TYR A 265 12.30 -20.34 -3.04
N ALA A 266 12.09 -20.27 -4.36
CA ALA A 266 13.11 -20.63 -5.34
C ALA A 266 14.29 -19.63 -5.29
N ALA A 267 14.01 -18.33 -5.13
CA ALA A 267 15.05 -17.31 -4.95
C ALA A 267 15.85 -17.53 -3.66
N TRP A 268 15.18 -17.86 -2.55
CA TRP A 268 15.85 -18.23 -1.30
C TRP A 268 16.78 -19.43 -1.48
N ALA A 269 16.30 -20.51 -2.12
CA ALA A 269 17.09 -21.71 -2.36
C ALA A 269 18.34 -21.40 -3.21
N PHE A 270 18.19 -20.60 -4.27
CA PHE A 270 19.29 -20.18 -5.12
C PHE A 270 20.32 -19.32 -4.36
N GLN A 271 19.85 -18.34 -3.58
CA GLN A 271 20.75 -17.47 -2.80
C GLN A 271 21.50 -18.23 -1.71
N VAL A 272 20.86 -19.22 -1.08
CA VAL A 272 21.54 -20.11 -0.11
C VAL A 272 22.59 -20.96 -0.81
N TRP A 273 22.31 -21.50 -2.00
CA TRP A 273 23.27 -22.28 -2.76
C TRP A 273 24.50 -21.46 -3.18
N VAL A 274 24.29 -20.28 -3.81
CA VAL A 274 25.38 -19.36 -4.17
C VAL A 274 26.12 -18.85 -2.94
N GLY A 275 25.39 -18.55 -1.86
CA GLY A 275 25.97 -18.13 -0.59
C GLY A 275 26.89 -19.18 0.01
N SER A 276 26.49 -20.46 -0.02
CA SER A 276 27.30 -21.59 0.44
C SER A 276 28.61 -21.73 -0.37
N LEU A 277 28.52 -21.56 -1.69
CA LEU A 277 29.70 -21.57 -2.56
C LEU A 277 30.67 -20.42 -2.22
N LEU A 278 30.15 -19.21 -2.00
CA LEU A 278 30.97 -18.05 -1.60
C LEU A 278 31.66 -18.25 -0.25
N VAL A 279 30.97 -18.83 0.74
CA VAL A 279 31.58 -19.13 2.04
C VAL A 279 32.69 -20.17 1.89
N THR A 280 32.46 -21.22 1.11
CA THR A 280 33.39 -22.37 0.98
C THR A 280 34.62 -22.03 0.14
N GLU A 281 34.47 -21.38 -1.01
CA GLU A 281 35.58 -21.13 -1.94
C GLU A 281 36.36 -19.85 -1.65
N ARG A 282 35.71 -18.83 -1.08
CA ARG A 282 36.30 -17.49 -0.88
C ARG A 282 36.53 -17.13 0.57
N GLY A 283 36.08 -17.96 1.52
CA GLY A 283 36.24 -17.72 2.96
C GLY A 283 35.52 -16.47 3.47
N GLU A 284 34.47 -16.01 2.76
CA GLU A 284 33.67 -14.88 3.23
C GLU A 284 32.82 -15.27 4.44
N SER A 285 32.56 -14.29 5.32
CA SER A 285 31.74 -14.50 6.52
C SER A 285 30.32 -14.93 6.16
N GLY A 286 29.90 -16.10 6.65
CA GLY A 286 28.54 -16.62 6.45
C GLY A 286 27.46 -15.67 6.97
N GLY A 287 27.71 -14.99 8.10
CA GLY A 287 26.76 -14.02 8.67
C GLY A 287 26.53 -12.79 7.79
N ARG A 288 27.55 -12.35 7.04
CA ARG A 288 27.40 -11.23 6.09
C ARG A 288 26.65 -11.64 4.83
N ILE A 289 26.97 -12.81 4.29
CA ILE A 289 26.33 -13.36 3.09
C ILE A 289 24.85 -13.66 3.35
N PHE A 290 24.54 -14.33 4.46
CA PHE A 290 23.16 -14.67 4.83
C PHE A 290 22.28 -13.42 4.92
N ILE A 291 22.76 -12.36 5.55
CA ILE A 291 21.98 -11.13 5.73
C ILE A 291 21.96 -10.25 4.47
N SER A 292 23.03 -10.24 3.69
CA SER A 292 23.00 -9.65 2.34
C SER A 292 21.89 -10.29 1.49
N ALA A 293 21.74 -11.62 1.56
CA ALA A 293 20.67 -12.33 0.86
C ALA A 293 19.27 -11.91 1.34
N ILE A 294 19.07 -11.91 2.66
CA ILE A 294 17.82 -11.50 3.30
C ILE A 294 17.43 -10.08 2.87
N CYS A 295 18.37 -9.13 2.93
CA CYS A 295 18.10 -7.73 2.60
C CYS A 295 17.67 -7.53 1.14
N VAL A 296 18.20 -8.30 0.19
CA VAL A 296 17.78 -8.22 -1.23
C VAL A 296 16.35 -8.72 -1.40
N ILE A 297 16.00 -9.82 -0.75
CA ILE A 297 14.65 -10.39 -0.84
C ILE A 297 13.63 -9.42 -0.24
N TYR A 298 13.90 -8.90 0.96
CA TYR A 298 13.04 -7.88 1.57
C TYR A 298 12.95 -6.63 0.68
N GLY A 299 14.05 -6.20 0.07
CA GLY A 299 14.06 -5.14 -0.95
C GLY A 299 13.05 -5.41 -2.08
N GLY A 300 13.09 -6.59 -2.70
CA GLY A 300 12.14 -6.97 -3.74
C GLY A 300 10.69 -7.04 -3.25
N MET A 301 10.46 -7.41 -1.99
CA MET A 301 9.13 -7.43 -1.38
C MET A 301 8.55 -6.03 -1.14
N TYR A 302 9.36 -5.06 -0.70
CA TYR A 302 8.90 -3.68 -0.51
C TYR A 302 8.41 -3.04 -1.80
N VAL A 303 9.07 -3.34 -2.93
CA VAL A 303 8.61 -2.88 -4.26
C VAL A 303 7.24 -3.46 -4.61
N ASN A 304 7.00 -4.74 -4.32
CA ASN A 304 5.70 -5.37 -4.56
C ASN A 304 4.60 -4.77 -3.69
N PHE A 305 4.91 -4.48 -2.43
CA PHE A 305 3.96 -3.84 -1.53
C PHE A 305 3.56 -2.44 -2.03
N LEU A 306 4.54 -1.66 -2.54
CA LEU A 306 4.31 -0.35 -3.14
C LEU A 306 3.40 -0.40 -4.37
N ILE A 307 3.56 -1.44 -5.22
CA ILE A 307 2.68 -1.65 -6.38
C ILE A 307 1.25 -1.98 -5.92
N ASN A 308 1.10 -2.88 -4.95
CA ASN A 308 -0.22 -3.29 -4.43
C ASN A 308 -0.96 -2.15 -3.72
N SER A 309 -0.26 -1.30 -2.96
CA SER A 309 -0.86 -0.14 -2.31
C SER A 309 -1.36 0.89 -3.33
N SER A 310 -0.65 1.04 -4.45
CA SER A 310 -1.04 1.92 -5.56
C SER A 310 -2.28 1.41 -6.31
N THR A 311 -2.43 0.09 -6.43
CA THR A 311 -3.63 -0.51 -7.02
C THR A 311 -4.84 -0.51 -6.09
N CYS A 312 -4.65 -0.53 -4.76
CA CYS A 312 -5.78 -0.46 -3.81
C CYS A 312 -6.40 0.94 -3.71
N THR A 313 -5.64 2.01 -3.98
CA THR A 313 -6.15 3.39 -3.92
C THR A 313 -7.18 3.76 -4.99
N GLU A 314 -7.45 2.88 -5.96
CA GLU A 314 -8.51 3.08 -6.95
C GLU A 314 -9.77 2.25 -6.67
N PHE A 315 -9.81 1.50 -5.55
CA PHE A 315 -10.91 0.59 -5.21
C PHE A 315 -11.83 1.01 -4.07
N ASP A 316 -11.56 2.14 -3.41
CA ASP A 316 -12.50 2.81 -2.52
C ASP A 316 -13.04 4.08 -3.19
#